data_AF-A0A2D8R1H3-F1
#
_entry.id   AF-A0A2D8R1H3-F1
#
_cell.length_a   1.000
_cell.length_b   1.000
_cell.length_c   1.000
_cell.angle_alpha   90.00
_cell.angle_beta   90.00
_cell.angle_gamma   90.00
#
_symmetry.space_group_name_H-M   'P 1'
#
loop_
_entity.id
_entity.type
_entity.pdbx_description
1 polymer ?
#
loop_
_entity_poly.entity_id
_entity_poly.type
_entity_poly.pdbx_seq_one_letter_code
_entity_poly.pdbx_strand_id
1 'polypeptide(L)'
;MELTLFDIDTAVWHHPVLAQDESAMGYLLFHTGLKRCTELADADFVVATVDSMPALNELRTGSDLSPQESTTLVLDAREMTGAHNCRATGPGINGEIEFLMPETYAEFFEDWAANHQLFPRGVDLLIVDEHSVMALPRTTSLAIQEHKREA
;
A
#
# COMPACT_ATOMS: atom_id res chain seq x y z
N MET A 1 -9.72 9.64 2.86
CA MET A 1 -9.66 8.17 3.05
C MET A 1 -9.36 7.82 4.50
N GLU A 2 -8.37 8.45 5.11
CA GLU A 2 -7.90 8.14 6.47
C GLU A 2 -8.97 8.24 7.56
N LEU A 3 -9.86 9.24 7.50
CA LEU A 3 -10.97 9.40 8.46
C LEU A 3 -11.98 8.23 8.47
N THR A 4 -11.95 7.35 7.48
CA THR A 4 -12.85 6.20 7.36
C THR A 4 -12.17 4.89 7.75
N LEU A 5 -10.83 4.85 7.72
CA LEU A 5 -10.04 3.66 7.97
C LEU A 5 -9.45 3.63 9.38
N PHE A 6 -9.12 4.81 9.93
CA PHE A 6 -8.40 4.90 11.19
C PHE A 6 -9.34 5.18 12.35
N ASP A 7 -9.07 4.50 13.45
CA ASP A 7 -9.72 4.71 14.73
C ASP A 7 -8.69 4.59 15.88
N ILE A 8 -9.18 4.67 17.12
CA ILE A 8 -8.36 4.62 18.33
C ILE A 8 -7.59 3.31 18.53
N ASP A 9 -8.00 2.23 17.86
CA ASP A 9 -7.36 0.93 17.95
C ASP A 9 -6.30 0.72 16.87
N THR A 10 -6.31 1.52 15.81
CA THR A 10 -5.31 1.46 14.73
C THR A 10 -3.99 2.14 15.09
N ALA A 11 -2.88 1.41 14.92
CA ALA A 11 -1.52 1.93 14.94
C ALA A 11 -1.09 2.34 13.52
N VAL A 12 -0.77 3.63 13.34
CA VAL A 12 -0.44 4.19 12.03
C VAL A 12 0.95 4.81 12.05
N TRP A 13 1.78 4.35 11.11
CA TRP A 13 3.05 4.98 10.81
C TRP A 13 2.89 5.88 9.59
N HIS A 14 3.35 7.13 9.69
CA HIS A 14 3.37 8.06 8.57
C HIS A 14 4.83 8.32 8.22
N HIS A 15 5.17 8.25 6.93
CA HIS A 15 6.52 8.59 6.49
C HIS A 15 6.89 10.01 6.95
N PRO A 16 8.13 10.27 7.41
CA PRO A 16 8.53 11.56 7.95
C PRO A 16 8.19 12.76 7.06
N VAL A 17 8.21 12.60 5.73
CA VAL A 17 7.83 13.68 4.79
C VAL A 17 6.37 14.11 4.95
N LEU A 18 5.46 13.17 5.24
CA LEU A 18 4.04 13.43 5.45
C LEU A 18 3.77 13.87 6.90
N ALA A 19 4.52 13.31 7.84
CA ALA A 19 4.38 13.61 9.27
C ALA A 19 4.83 15.03 9.67
N GLN A 20 5.48 15.77 8.76
CA GLN A 20 5.90 17.16 8.97
C GLN A 20 4.74 18.17 8.95
N ASP A 21 3.60 17.84 8.34
CA ASP A 21 2.41 18.68 8.40
C ASP A 21 1.70 18.49 9.75
N GLU A 22 2.09 19.28 10.74
CA GLU A 22 1.50 19.25 12.08
C GLU A 22 0.00 19.56 12.08
N SER A 23 -0.49 20.36 11.14
CA SER A 23 -1.91 20.71 11.05
C SER A 23 -2.73 19.52 10.56
N ALA A 24 -2.30 18.90 9.46
CA ALA A 24 -2.94 17.69 8.95
C ALA A 24 -2.89 16.57 10.01
N MET A 25 -1.74 16.39 10.66
CA MET A 25 -1.57 15.38 11.70
C MET A 25 -2.42 15.65 12.93
N GLY A 26 -2.51 16.90 13.39
CA GLY A 26 -3.36 17.30 14.49
C GLY A 26 -4.84 17.07 14.17
N TYR A 27 -5.27 17.38 12.95
CA TYR A 27 -6.63 17.12 12.49
C TYR A 27 -6.97 15.63 12.50
N LEU A 28 -6.09 14.78 11.97
CA LEU A 28 -6.27 13.33 11.94
C LEU A 28 -6.36 12.75 13.35
N LEU A 29 -5.44 13.11 14.23
CA LEU A 29 -5.44 12.65 15.63
C LEU A 29 -6.72 13.07 16.36
N PHE A 30 -7.16 14.32 16.16
CA PHE A 30 -8.36 14.84 16.80
C PHE A 30 -9.63 14.10 16.35
N HIS A 31 -9.73 13.78 15.06
CA HIS A 31 -10.95 13.18 14.50
C HIS A 31 -11.00 11.65 14.54
N THR A 32 -9.84 10.97 14.57
CA THR A 32 -9.77 9.49 14.54
C THR A 32 -9.34 8.89 15.87
N GLY A 33 -8.58 9.62 16.68
CA GLY A 33 -7.96 9.10 17.90
C GLY A 33 -6.84 8.09 17.65
N LEU A 34 -6.35 7.93 16.42
CA LEU A 34 -5.37 6.92 16.04
C LEU A 34 -4.10 6.95 16.91
N LYS A 35 -3.45 5.79 17.02
CA LYS A 35 -2.16 5.66 17.70
C LYS A 35 -1.04 5.86 16.68
N ARG A 36 -0.09 6.74 16.96
CA ARG A 36 1.12 6.86 16.14
C ARG A 36 2.17 5.88 16.63
N CYS A 37 2.71 5.05 15.74
CA CYS A 37 3.89 4.24 16.03
C CYS A 37 5.14 4.87 15.37
N THR A 38 6.31 4.51 15.89
CA THR A 38 7.62 5.00 15.39
C THR A 38 8.30 3.99 14.48
N GLU A 39 7.99 2.71 14.65
CA GLU A 39 8.55 1.59 13.88
C GLU A 39 7.52 1.07 12.86
N LEU A 40 7.98 0.75 11.65
CA LEU A 40 7.15 0.15 10.60
C LEU A 40 6.57 -1.21 11.03
N ALA A 41 7.34 -1.99 11.77
CA ALA A 41 6.96 -3.33 12.21
C ALA A 41 5.77 -3.34 13.20
N ASP A 42 5.47 -2.20 13.84
CA ASP A 42 4.36 -2.06 14.79
C ASP A 42 3.09 -1.50 14.14
N ALA A 43 3.14 -1.17 12.85
CA ALA A 43 2.08 -0.45 12.16
C ALA A 43 1.00 -1.38 11.59
N ASP A 44 -0.27 -1.12 11.93
CA ASP A 44 -1.43 -1.67 11.23
C ASP A 44 -1.58 -1.02 9.85
N PHE A 45 -1.32 0.30 9.78
CA PHE A 45 -1.30 1.06 8.55
C PHE A 45 0.01 1.84 8.39
N VAL A 46 0.54 1.85 7.19
CA VAL A 46 1.68 2.69 6.79
C VAL A 46 1.18 3.68 5.75
N VAL A 47 1.45 4.96 5.94
CA VAL A 47 1.13 6.02 4.96
C VAL A 47 2.42 6.57 4.39
N ALA A 48 2.58 6.46 3.07
CA ALA A 48 3.77 6.92 2.35
C ALA A 48 3.39 7.49 0.98
N THR A 49 4.29 8.28 0.40
CA THR A 49 4.22 8.67 -1.01
C THR A 49 4.91 7.63 -1.89
N VAL A 50 4.71 7.71 -3.21
CA VAL A 50 5.41 6.88 -4.20
C VAL A 50 6.94 6.87 -3.99
N ASP A 51 7.55 8.04 -3.76
CA ASP A 51 9.00 8.19 -3.57
C ASP A 51 9.50 7.71 -2.20
N SER A 52 8.60 7.54 -1.23
CA SER A 52 8.94 7.22 0.15
C SER A 52 8.39 5.88 0.64
N MET A 53 7.91 5.07 -0.30
CA MET A 53 7.36 3.75 -0.04
C MET A 53 8.44 2.82 0.54
N PRO A 54 8.25 2.26 1.76
CA PRO A 54 9.15 1.25 2.31
C PRO A 54 9.13 -0.03 1.48
N ALA A 55 10.20 -0.83 1.55
CA ALA A 55 10.19 -2.17 0.96
C ALA A 55 9.15 -3.05 1.67
N LEU A 56 8.47 -3.95 0.96
CA LEU A 56 7.38 -4.72 1.58
C LEU A 56 7.89 -5.65 2.70
N ASN A 57 9.16 -6.06 2.62
CA ASN A 57 9.79 -6.90 3.62
C ASN A 57 10.10 -6.20 4.95
N GLU A 58 10.00 -4.86 5.02
CA GLU A 58 10.12 -4.07 6.25
C GLU A 58 8.80 -4.01 7.03
N LEU A 59 7.69 -4.38 6.39
CA LEU A 59 6.35 -4.28 6.93
C LEU A 59 5.93 -5.57 7.65
N ARG A 60 5.01 -5.44 8.60
CA ARG A 60 4.47 -6.59 9.34
C ARG A 60 3.59 -7.43 8.41
N THR A 61 3.95 -8.68 8.18
CA THR A 61 3.19 -9.58 7.29
C THR A 61 2.08 -10.37 8.00
N GLY A 62 1.92 -10.17 9.31
CA GLY A 62 1.05 -10.98 10.16
C GLY A 62 1.63 -12.37 10.44
N SER A 63 0.80 -13.28 10.94
CA SER A 63 1.17 -14.68 11.19
C SER A 63 0.17 -15.64 10.55
N ASP A 64 0.48 -16.94 10.49
CA ASP A 64 -0.47 -17.92 9.95
C ASP A 64 -1.74 -18.02 10.79
N LEU A 65 -1.65 -17.74 12.10
CA LEU A 65 -2.78 -17.73 13.03
C LEU A 65 -3.52 -16.40 13.07
N SER A 66 -2.82 -15.30 12.77
CA SER A 66 -3.37 -13.94 12.72
C SER A 66 -2.92 -13.21 11.45
N PRO A 67 -3.37 -13.63 10.24
CA PRO A 67 -2.99 -12.99 8.99
C PRO A 67 -3.57 -11.56 8.85
N GLN A 68 -4.66 -11.28 9.56
CA GLN A 68 -5.30 -9.96 9.62
C GLN A 68 -4.46 -8.91 10.36
N GLU A 69 -3.47 -9.32 11.14
CA GLU A 69 -2.51 -8.42 11.81
C GLU A 69 -1.36 -8.04 10.87
N SER A 70 -1.53 -8.15 9.56
CA SER A 70 -0.58 -7.58 8.60
C SER A 70 -0.74 -6.06 8.50
N THR A 71 0.31 -5.39 8.07
CA THR A 71 0.24 -3.99 7.64
C THR A 71 -0.56 -3.84 6.35
N THR A 72 -1.40 -2.82 6.29
CA THR A 72 -1.94 -2.26 5.03
C THR A 72 -1.17 -0.99 4.68
N LEU A 73 -0.52 -0.98 3.52
CA LEU A 73 0.18 0.20 3.02
C LEU A 73 -0.81 1.10 2.26
N VAL A 74 -0.86 2.37 2.63
CA VAL A 74 -1.56 3.44 1.93
C VAL A 74 -0.53 4.27 1.18
N LEU A 75 -0.54 4.12 -0.14
CA LEU A 75 0.34 4.84 -1.05
C LEU A 75 -0.37 6.05 -1.64
N ASP A 76 0.09 7.22 -1.26
CA ASP A 76 -0.31 8.47 -1.87
C ASP A 76 0.41 8.66 -3.22
N ALA A 77 -0.36 8.57 -4.29
CA ALA A 77 0.10 8.63 -5.67
C ALA A 77 -0.42 9.86 -6.43
N ARG A 78 -0.99 10.86 -5.73
CA ARG A 78 -1.52 12.09 -6.32
C ARG A 78 -0.50 12.88 -7.14
N GLU A 79 0.76 12.85 -6.71
CA GLU A 79 1.86 13.54 -7.38
C GLU A 79 2.79 12.58 -8.14
N MET A 80 2.31 11.39 -8.52
CA MET A 80 3.13 10.41 -9.24
C MET A 80 3.61 10.96 -10.60
N THR A 81 4.86 10.67 -10.94
CA THR A 81 5.49 11.16 -12.19
C THR A 81 5.65 10.07 -13.25
N GLY A 82 5.53 8.80 -12.86
CA GLY A 82 5.68 7.63 -13.73
C GLY A 82 4.78 6.49 -13.30
N ALA A 83 4.45 5.61 -14.25
CA ALA A 83 3.64 4.42 -14.00
C ALA A 83 3.97 3.29 -14.98
N HIS A 84 3.89 2.06 -14.48
CA HIS A 84 3.93 0.85 -15.29
C HIS A 84 2.53 0.39 -15.67
N ASN A 85 2.30 0.04 -16.93
CA ASN A 85 1.09 -0.70 -17.30
C ASN A 85 1.21 -2.13 -16.74
N CYS A 86 0.27 -2.49 -15.87
CA CYS A 86 0.30 -3.75 -15.13
C CYS A 86 -0.98 -4.53 -15.40
N ARG A 87 -0.82 -5.84 -15.46
CA ARG A 87 -1.94 -6.78 -15.45
C ARG A 87 -2.07 -7.42 -14.08
N ALA A 88 -3.27 -7.42 -13.52
CA ALA A 88 -3.61 -8.10 -12.28
C ALA A 88 -4.55 -9.28 -12.52
N THR A 89 -4.34 -10.35 -11.74
CA THR A 89 -5.21 -11.53 -11.66
C THR A 89 -5.34 -12.00 -10.22
N GLY A 90 -6.39 -12.75 -9.89
CA GLY A 90 -6.60 -13.31 -8.56
C GLY A 90 -8.06 -13.28 -8.11
N PRO A 91 -8.33 -13.65 -6.85
CA PRO A 91 -9.68 -13.62 -6.29
C PRO A 91 -10.32 -12.23 -6.40
N GLY A 92 -11.58 -12.17 -6.84
CA GLY A 92 -12.31 -10.92 -7.06
C GLY A 92 -12.10 -10.29 -8.45
N ILE A 93 -11.17 -10.81 -9.26
CA ILE A 93 -10.95 -10.39 -10.64
C ILE A 93 -11.52 -11.45 -11.59
N ASN A 94 -12.45 -11.06 -12.47
CA ASN A 94 -12.98 -11.95 -13.50
C ASN A 94 -12.03 -11.98 -14.70
N GLY A 95 -11.11 -12.95 -14.72
CA GLY A 95 -10.07 -13.04 -15.74
C GLY A 95 -8.88 -12.17 -15.36
N GLU A 96 -8.66 -11.10 -16.11
CA GLU A 96 -7.57 -10.14 -15.91
C GLU A 96 -8.07 -8.70 -16.01
N ILE A 97 -7.40 -7.80 -15.29
CA ILE A 97 -7.58 -6.36 -15.43
C ILE A 97 -6.24 -5.70 -15.70
N GLU A 98 -6.27 -4.60 -16.46
CA GLU A 98 -5.11 -3.75 -16.68
C GLU A 98 -5.28 -2.44 -15.91
N PHE A 99 -4.18 -1.93 -15.36
CA PHE A 99 -4.16 -0.67 -14.64
C PHE A 99 -2.76 -0.06 -14.64
N LEU A 100 -2.68 1.23 -14.29
CA LEU A 100 -1.42 1.94 -14.10
C LEU A 100 -0.97 1.80 -12.65
N MET A 101 0.16 1.12 -12.44
CA MET A 101 0.84 1.04 -11.15
C MET A 101 1.86 2.17 -11.07
N PRO A 102 1.84 3.04 -10.03
CA PRO A 102 2.86 4.06 -9.85
C PRO A 102 4.28 3.44 -9.85
N GLU A 103 5.23 4.12 -10.48
CA GLU A 103 6.65 3.75 -10.41
C GLU A 103 7.18 4.02 -9.01
N THR A 104 7.46 2.97 -8.23
CA THR A 104 7.96 3.07 -6.84
C THR A 104 9.45 2.70 -6.80
N TYR A 105 9.89 1.88 -5.84
CA TYR A 105 11.25 1.34 -5.84
C TYR A 105 11.40 0.20 -6.86
N ALA A 106 12.63 0.00 -7.35
CA ALA A 106 12.91 -0.85 -8.51
C ALA A 106 12.47 -2.32 -8.30
N GLU A 107 12.64 -2.83 -7.09
CA GLU A 107 12.37 -4.23 -6.72
C GLU A 107 10.90 -4.49 -6.37
N PHE A 108 10.00 -3.50 -6.49
CA PHE A 108 8.61 -3.62 -6.02
C PHE A 108 7.88 -4.86 -6.55
N PHE A 109 8.02 -5.20 -7.83
CA PHE A 109 7.32 -6.36 -8.39
C PHE A 109 7.88 -7.69 -7.89
N GLU A 110 9.18 -7.75 -7.60
CA GLU A 110 9.81 -8.92 -6.99
C GLU A 110 9.32 -9.10 -5.55
N ASP A 111 9.29 -8.00 -4.79
CA ASP A 111 8.76 -7.97 -3.43
C ASP A 111 7.26 -8.29 -3.40
N TRP A 112 6.47 -7.81 -4.37
CA TRP A 112 5.05 -8.14 -4.48
C TRP A 112 4.82 -9.61 -4.81
N ALA A 113 5.63 -10.19 -5.70
CA ALA A 113 5.59 -11.62 -5.98
C ALA A 113 5.96 -12.45 -4.75
N ALA A 114 6.98 -12.04 -3.98
CA ALA A 114 7.35 -12.69 -2.72
C ALA A 114 6.22 -12.57 -1.69
N ASN A 115 5.62 -11.38 -1.56
CA ASN A 115 4.46 -11.12 -0.70
C ASN A 115 3.28 -12.04 -1.05
N HIS A 116 3.00 -12.23 -2.33
CA HIS A 116 1.93 -13.13 -2.80
C HIS A 116 2.15 -14.59 -2.37
N GLN A 117 3.40 -15.06 -2.37
CA GLN A 117 3.75 -16.43 -1.95
C GLN A 117 3.59 -16.66 -0.43
N LEU A 118 3.48 -15.60 0.37
CA LEU A 118 3.32 -15.72 1.84
C LEU A 118 1.90 -16.05 2.28
N PHE A 119 0.93 -16.08 1.36
CA PHE A 119 -0.48 -16.29 1.69
C PHE A 119 -0.68 -17.49 2.66
N PRO A 120 -1.40 -17.32 3.78
CA PRO A 120 -2.33 -16.22 4.09
C PRO A 120 -1.69 -14.94 4.64
N ARG A 121 -0.39 -14.95 4.93
CA ARG A 121 0.37 -13.76 5.36
C ARG A 121 0.68 -12.85 4.17
N GLY A 122 1.15 -11.65 4.47
CA GLY A 122 1.55 -10.65 3.50
C GLY A 122 0.88 -9.30 3.75
N VAL A 123 1.29 -8.29 3.02
CA VAL A 123 0.77 -6.92 3.11
C VAL A 123 -0.25 -6.66 2.02
N ASP A 124 -1.23 -5.83 2.33
CA ASP A 124 -2.17 -5.30 1.34
C ASP A 124 -1.77 -3.86 0.97
N LEU A 125 -2.10 -3.42 -0.24
CA LEU A 125 -1.76 -2.09 -0.75
C LEU A 125 -3.01 -1.35 -1.19
N LEU A 126 -3.17 -0.11 -0.72
CA LEU A 126 -4.15 0.86 -1.17
C LEU A 126 -3.40 1.98 -1.90
N ILE A 127 -3.70 2.17 -3.18
CA ILE A 127 -3.16 3.26 -3.99
C ILE A 127 -4.22 4.35 -4.06
N VAL A 128 -3.85 5.55 -3.65
CA VAL A 128 -4.75 6.70 -3.55
C VAL A 128 -4.30 7.77 -4.52
N ASP A 129 -5.21 8.14 -5.41
CA ASP A 129 -5.09 9.28 -6.32
C ASP A 129 -6.15 10.33 -5.96
N GLU A 130 -6.17 11.49 -6.63
CA GLU A 130 -7.07 12.60 -6.33
C GLU A 130 -8.55 12.21 -6.38
N HIS A 131 -8.89 11.25 -7.25
CA HIS A 131 -10.28 10.90 -7.56
C HIS A 131 -10.58 9.40 -7.43
N SER A 132 -9.60 8.58 -7.09
CA SER A 132 -9.77 7.14 -7.05
C SER A 132 -8.96 6.48 -5.94
N VAL A 133 -9.44 5.31 -5.53
CA VAL A 133 -8.72 4.41 -4.64
C VAL A 133 -8.71 3.04 -5.29
N MET A 134 -7.52 2.45 -5.43
CA MET A 134 -7.34 1.08 -5.90
C MET A 134 -6.78 0.24 -4.77
N ALA A 135 -7.38 -0.93 -4.55
CA ALA A 135 -6.90 -1.89 -3.57
C ALA A 135 -6.26 -3.10 -4.27
N LEU A 136 -5.05 -3.45 -3.87
CA LEU A 136 -4.37 -4.68 -4.23
C LEU A 136 -4.25 -5.54 -2.97
N PRO A 137 -5.13 -6.52 -2.77
CA PRO A 137 -4.94 -7.54 -1.74
C PRO A 137 -3.70 -8.38 -2.03
N ARG A 138 -3.05 -8.91 -0.99
CA ARG A 138 -1.86 -9.79 -1.08
C ARG A 138 -2.06 -11.03 -1.97
N THR A 139 -3.30 -11.44 -2.21
CA THR A 139 -3.66 -12.53 -3.12
C THR A 139 -3.61 -12.15 -4.61
N THR A 140 -3.40 -10.87 -4.93
CA THR A 140 -3.36 -10.39 -6.30
C THR A 140 -2.00 -10.68 -6.92
N SER A 141 -1.96 -11.36 -8.06
CA SER A 141 -0.73 -11.53 -8.85
C SER A 141 -0.59 -10.38 -9.84
N LEU A 142 0.61 -9.81 -9.94
CA LEU A 142 0.92 -8.70 -10.85
C LEU A 142 1.95 -9.11 -11.91
N ALA A 143 1.80 -8.57 -13.12
CA ALA A 143 2.80 -8.68 -14.19
C ALA A 143 2.86 -7.39 -15.00
N ILE A 144 4.07 -6.87 -15.22
CA ILE A 144 4.30 -5.71 -16.10
C ILE A 144 3.92 -6.09 -17.54
N GLN A 145 3.17 -5.23 -18.21
CA GLN A 145 2.88 -5.35 -19.63
C GLN A 145 3.92 -4.57 -20.44
N GLU A 146 4.71 -5.29 -21.24
CA GLU A 146 5.55 -4.64 -22.25
C GLU A 146 4.68 -4.15 -23.41
N HIS A 147 4.83 -2.88 -23.79
CA HIS A 147 4.25 -2.38 -25.04
C HIS A 147 4.89 -3.13 -26.21
N LYS A 148 4.17 -4.05 -26.85
CA LYS A 148 4.51 -4.46 -28.21
C LYS A 148 4.39 -3.22 -29.08
N ARG A 149 5.53 -2.62 -29.47
CA ARG A 149 5.58 -1.74 -30.64
C ARG A 149 5.14 -2.57 -31.83
N GLU A 150 3.90 -2.40 -32.27
CA GLU A 150 3.50 -2.80 -33.61
C GLU A 150 4.35 -1.98 -34.59
N ALA A 151 5.11 -2.70 -35.42
CA ALA A 151 5.97 -2.19 -36.47
C ALA A 151 5.18 -1.95 -37.76
#